data_AF-A0A8S4GM97-F1
#
_entry.id   AF-A0A8S4GM97-F1
#
_cell.length_a   1.000
_cell.length_b   1.000
_cell.length_c   1.000
_cell.angle_alpha   90.00
_cell.angle_beta   90.00
_cell.angle_gamma   90.00
#
_symmetry.space_group_name_H-M   'P 1'
#
loop_
_entity.id
_entity.type
_entity.pdbx_description
1 polymer ?
#
loop_
_entity_poly.entity_id
_entity_poly.type
_entity_poly.pdbx_seq_one_letter_code
_entity_poly.pdbx_strand_id
1 'polypeptide(L)'
;MEAVRQILDRVLSLSQSLGGLAAPLSGCLHIVKGALDLCLSLREQNKGIKALAANLPGVARVLGDLACTDGIHESDSLAEALKTLEEALNSCYKLLQEWERTGKVKKAVFVKSWELQLAGATGQVSFALELISASGVGLAQETRAEVMRMRKDLLCVVSGMEQLLSAACHNSQQLDVLVGQVARLQARSGGMSEEQVAALAAELRFTLPNDVERIMERHLTKRSPVARPPANGAASREDISEDERVAQLQNMGFSRLDAEDAVELHGGNLDAAADWILSGGPQRLAQGGALHTHATAWVGDAAVLGAGPQTHPALAQPGNRGWQDHGSIRDDTVAKLRNMGFPLLDAERAVERFGADLDTAVGWILSGGPQEAQGGESGAQAAGREQQPSDAEVTHDSGDSDGESVVSVEGALVAGGETGTWLRLEFGALSCDPGSDQMEQPYMRIFLLNGEGGYISRTPKRTPAAAERVDDGEWRLDHAVALNISLRSLSGMPGAVVLLEVMHLKQRRSKGQKESLRAWTFVRVQDVLRALLSGEEYEVQHGTMDLALYRKPSDPKLQRLHRMSTKKYANKLTLCVGVDGSS
;
A
#
# COMPACT_ATOMS: atom_id res chain seq x y z
N MET A 1 -23.19 33.21 -9.26
CA MET A 1 -24.24 32.24 -8.89
C MET A 1 -25.41 32.30 -9.84
N GLU A 2 -26.09 33.44 -10.00
CA GLU A 2 -27.13 33.58 -11.05
C GLU A 2 -26.57 33.32 -12.45
N ALA A 3 -25.36 33.80 -12.74
CA ALA A 3 -24.62 33.46 -13.96
C ALA A 3 -24.39 31.94 -14.14
N VAL A 4 -24.21 31.18 -13.06
CA VAL A 4 -23.98 29.73 -13.11
C VAL A 4 -25.29 28.99 -13.41
N ARG A 5 -26.42 29.44 -12.85
CA ARG A 5 -27.75 28.93 -13.20
C ARG A 5 -28.08 29.20 -14.67
N GLN A 6 -27.79 30.41 -15.16
CA GLN A 6 -27.97 30.76 -16.56
C GLN A 6 -27.09 29.92 -17.49
N ILE A 7 -25.84 29.62 -17.09
CA ILE A 7 -24.96 28.70 -17.82
C ILE A 7 -25.55 27.28 -17.83
N LEU A 8 -25.97 26.76 -16.67
CA LEU A 8 -26.58 25.43 -16.56
C LEU A 8 -27.84 25.28 -17.44
N ASP A 9 -28.74 26.28 -17.41
CA ASP A 9 -29.95 26.26 -18.22
C ASP A 9 -29.64 26.32 -19.73
N ARG A 10 -28.62 27.10 -20.12
CA ARG A 10 -28.16 27.18 -21.50
C ARG A 10 -27.50 25.88 -21.95
N VAL A 11 -26.65 25.27 -21.12
CA VAL A 11 -26.00 24.00 -21.43
C VAL A 11 -27.02 22.86 -21.50
N LEU A 12 -28.01 22.83 -20.60
CA LEU A 12 -29.11 21.85 -20.65
C LEU A 12 -29.92 21.95 -21.95
N SER A 13 -30.10 23.16 -22.48
CA SER A 13 -30.75 23.34 -23.78
C SER A 13 -29.90 22.84 -24.95
N LEU A 14 -28.56 22.98 -24.85
CA LEU A 14 -27.61 22.53 -25.87
C LEU A 14 -27.41 21.00 -25.82
N SER A 15 -27.42 20.40 -24.63
CA SER A 15 -27.21 18.95 -24.47
C SER A 15 -28.29 18.11 -25.16
N GLN A 16 -29.50 18.66 -25.38
CA GLN A 16 -30.57 17.97 -26.11
C GLN A 16 -30.22 17.69 -27.58
N SER A 17 -29.17 18.34 -28.13
CA SER A 17 -28.70 18.12 -29.50
C SER A 17 -27.55 17.11 -29.66
N LEU A 18 -27.03 16.52 -28.57
CA LEU A 18 -25.75 15.76 -28.55
C LEU A 18 -25.84 14.22 -28.72
N GLY A 19 -26.84 13.68 -29.40
CA GLY A 19 -26.88 12.23 -29.72
C GLY A 19 -26.79 11.30 -28.48
N GLY A 20 -26.02 10.21 -28.53
CA GLY A 20 -25.93 9.20 -27.46
C GLY A 20 -25.37 9.69 -26.11
N LEU A 21 -24.62 10.80 -26.11
CA LEU A 21 -24.06 11.42 -24.89
C LEU A 21 -25.00 12.45 -24.25
N ALA A 22 -26.09 12.83 -24.94
CA ALA A 22 -27.06 13.81 -24.46
C ALA A 22 -27.69 13.42 -23.12
N ALA A 23 -28.05 12.14 -22.97
CA ALA A 23 -28.72 11.64 -21.77
C ALA A 23 -27.83 11.70 -20.50
N PRO A 24 -26.63 11.11 -20.46
CA PRO A 24 -25.78 11.16 -19.27
C PRO A 24 -25.29 12.58 -18.95
N LEU A 25 -25.02 13.40 -19.97
CA LEU A 25 -24.58 14.78 -19.79
C LEU A 25 -25.71 15.65 -19.22
N SER A 26 -26.95 15.48 -19.72
CA SER A 26 -28.14 16.12 -19.16
C SER A 26 -28.43 15.67 -17.72
N GLY A 27 -28.27 14.36 -17.44
CA GLY A 27 -28.40 13.80 -16.09
C GLY A 27 -27.45 14.47 -15.09
N CYS A 28 -26.16 14.55 -15.45
CA CYS A 28 -25.16 15.24 -14.63
C CYS A 28 -25.54 16.70 -14.37
N LEU A 29 -25.92 17.45 -15.40
CA LEU A 29 -26.27 18.87 -15.27
C LEU A 29 -27.51 19.11 -14.38
N HIS A 30 -28.53 18.27 -14.51
CA HIS A 30 -29.71 18.32 -13.65
C HIS A 30 -29.36 18.07 -12.18
N ILE A 31 -28.49 17.09 -11.91
CA ILE A 31 -28.04 16.79 -10.54
C ILE A 31 -27.18 17.93 -9.99
N VAL A 32 -26.24 18.48 -10.78
CA VAL A 32 -25.42 19.63 -10.36
C VAL A 32 -26.30 20.82 -10.00
N LYS A 33 -27.33 21.11 -10.81
CA LYS A 33 -28.29 22.18 -10.54
C LYS A 33 -29.02 21.96 -9.20
N GLY A 34 -29.58 20.77 -8.99
CA GLY A 34 -30.27 20.43 -7.74
C GLY A 34 -29.34 20.47 -6.52
N ALA A 35 -28.13 19.93 -6.64
CA ALA A 35 -27.13 19.93 -5.58
C ALA A 35 -26.66 21.34 -5.24
N LEU A 36 -26.52 22.22 -6.23
CA LEU A 36 -26.16 23.61 -6.02
C LEU A 36 -27.27 24.36 -5.25
N ASP A 37 -28.53 24.14 -5.60
CA ASP A 37 -29.67 24.76 -4.93
C ASP A 37 -29.77 24.32 -3.46
N LEU A 38 -29.59 23.03 -3.17
CA LEU A 38 -29.51 22.51 -1.79
C LEU A 38 -28.28 23.03 -1.04
N CYS A 39 -27.12 23.05 -1.69
CA CYS A 39 -25.91 23.58 -1.06
C CYS A 39 -26.10 25.04 -0.66
N LEU A 40 -26.81 25.84 -1.46
CA LEU A 40 -27.10 27.24 -1.16
C LEU A 40 -28.09 27.39 0.00
N SER A 41 -29.12 26.54 0.09
CA SER A 41 -30.05 26.56 1.23
C SER A 41 -29.36 26.15 2.54
N LEU A 42 -28.31 25.33 2.46
CA LEU A 42 -27.60 24.76 3.61
C LEU A 42 -26.24 25.41 3.92
N ARG A 43 -25.75 26.35 3.10
CA ARG A 43 -24.33 26.80 3.07
C ARG A 43 -23.78 27.33 4.40
N GLU A 44 -24.64 27.85 5.27
CA GLU A 44 -24.24 28.43 6.55
C GLU A 44 -24.08 27.38 7.67
N GLN A 45 -24.51 26.14 7.42
CA GLN A 45 -24.58 25.11 8.45
C GLN A 45 -23.33 24.22 8.52
N ASN A 46 -22.60 24.04 7.42
CA ASN A 46 -21.49 23.10 7.37
C ASN A 46 -20.38 23.55 6.39
N LYS A 47 -19.12 23.44 6.81
CA LYS A 47 -17.94 23.81 6.00
C LYS A 47 -17.78 22.92 4.77
N GLY A 48 -18.13 21.64 4.86
CA GLY A 48 -18.17 20.69 3.76
C GLY A 48 -19.14 21.08 2.67
N ILE A 49 -20.37 21.45 3.06
CA ILE A 49 -21.39 21.95 2.13
C ILE A 49 -20.90 23.21 1.44
N LYS A 50 -20.28 24.14 2.19
CA LYS A 50 -19.72 25.37 1.63
C LYS A 50 -18.63 25.08 0.58
N ALA A 51 -17.78 24.09 0.82
CA ALA A 51 -16.72 23.74 -0.11
C ALA A 51 -17.24 22.99 -1.34
N LEU A 52 -18.23 22.10 -1.18
CA LEU A 52 -18.93 21.48 -2.31
C LEU A 52 -19.63 22.54 -3.18
N ALA A 53 -20.32 23.50 -2.55
CA ALA A 53 -20.97 24.62 -3.22
C ALA A 53 -20.00 25.47 -4.06
N ALA A 54 -18.75 25.61 -3.61
CA ALA A 54 -17.72 26.36 -4.31
C ALA A 54 -17.21 25.64 -5.57
N ASN A 55 -17.27 24.31 -5.60
CA ASN A 55 -16.73 23.49 -6.68
C ASN A 55 -17.78 23.09 -7.74
N LEU A 56 -19.06 22.93 -7.35
CA LEU A 56 -20.15 22.59 -8.28
C LEU A 56 -20.26 23.53 -9.52
N PRO A 57 -20.01 24.85 -9.42
CA PRO A 57 -19.95 25.72 -10.60
C PRO A 57 -18.86 25.35 -11.61
N GLY A 58 -17.69 24.90 -11.14
CA GLY A 58 -16.63 24.45 -12.04
C GLY A 58 -16.99 23.13 -12.72
N VAL A 59 -17.64 22.21 -12.01
CA VAL A 59 -18.18 20.96 -12.60
C VAL A 59 -19.19 21.28 -13.70
N ALA A 60 -20.11 22.20 -13.44
CA ALA A 60 -21.06 22.69 -14.44
C ALA A 60 -20.36 23.27 -15.68
N ARG A 61 -19.28 24.03 -15.48
CA ARG A 61 -18.51 24.62 -16.56
C ARG A 61 -17.82 23.55 -17.41
N VAL A 62 -17.17 22.57 -16.78
CA VAL A 62 -16.51 21.45 -17.49
C VAL A 62 -17.52 20.66 -18.33
N LEU A 63 -18.69 20.36 -17.77
CA LEU A 63 -19.78 19.70 -18.50
C LEU A 63 -20.31 20.58 -19.65
N GLY A 64 -20.36 21.90 -19.46
CA GLY A 64 -20.72 22.86 -20.48
C GLY A 64 -19.72 22.95 -21.63
N ASP A 65 -18.43 23.01 -21.32
CA ASP A 65 -17.36 23.02 -22.31
C ASP A 65 -17.36 21.70 -23.10
N LEU A 66 -17.56 20.57 -22.41
CA LEU A 66 -17.74 19.27 -23.05
C LEU A 66 -18.94 19.28 -23.99
N ALA A 67 -20.10 19.80 -23.57
CA ALA A 67 -21.28 19.89 -24.42
C ALA A 67 -21.08 20.77 -25.67
N CYS A 68 -20.16 21.74 -25.61
CA CYS A 68 -19.86 22.65 -26.71
C CYS A 68 -18.67 22.21 -27.57
N THR A 69 -18.03 21.08 -27.26
CA THR A 69 -16.87 20.60 -28.03
C THR A 69 -17.36 19.91 -29.30
N ASP A 70 -17.08 20.51 -30.46
CA ASP A 70 -17.41 19.92 -31.76
C ASP A 70 -16.63 18.61 -31.98
N GLY A 71 -17.32 17.57 -32.46
CA GLY A 71 -16.67 16.31 -32.84
C GLY A 71 -16.37 15.36 -31.68
N ILE A 72 -17.13 15.41 -30.58
CA ILE A 72 -17.15 14.31 -29.62
C ILE A 72 -17.71 13.08 -30.32
N HIS A 73 -16.82 12.27 -30.87
CA HIS A 73 -17.14 10.91 -31.27
C HIS A 73 -17.54 10.14 -30.00
N GLU A 74 -18.59 9.33 -30.09
CA GLU A 74 -19.05 8.43 -29.02
C GLU A 74 -17.90 7.51 -28.59
N SER A 75 -17.09 8.00 -27.65
CA SER A 75 -16.08 7.20 -26.99
C SER A 75 -16.76 6.52 -25.82
N ASP A 76 -16.77 5.18 -25.83
CA ASP A 76 -17.27 4.38 -24.71
C ASP A 76 -16.63 4.80 -23.38
N SER A 77 -15.35 5.21 -23.42
CA SER A 77 -14.62 5.70 -22.25
C SER A 77 -15.19 7.00 -21.67
N LEU A 78 -15.65 7.92 -22.53
CA LEU A 78 -16.25 9.18 -22.10
C LEU A 78 -17.66 8.94 -21.55
N ALA A 79 -18.43 8.06 -22.20
CA ALA A 79 -19.76 7.68 -21.73
C ALA A 79 -19.68 7.03 -20.33
N GLU A 80 -18.70 6.16 -20.10
CA GLU A 80 -18.45 5.53 -18.81
C GLU A 80 -17.98 6.54 -17.74
N ALA A 81 -17.10 7.48 -18.12
CA ALA A 81 -16.64 8.55 -17.23
C ALA A 81 -17.80 9.48 -16.81
N LEU A 82 -18.67 9.85 -17.75
CA LEU A 82 -19.86 10.66 -17.46
C LEU A 82 -20.87 9.91 -16.58
N LYS A 83 -21.08 8.63 -16.81
CA LYS A 83 -21.93 7.80 -15.94
C LYS A 83 -21.37 7.72 -14.52
N THR A 84 -20.06 7.53 -14.38
CA THR A 84 -19.38 7.52 -13.08
C THR A 84 -19.55 8.87 -12.37
N LEU A 85 -19.43 9.98 -13.11
CA LEU A 85 -19.67 11.32 -12.58
C LEU A 85 -21.13 11.50 -12.14
N GLU A 86 -22.10 11.03 -12.93
CA GLU A 86 -23.53 11.09 -12.62
C GLU A 86 -23.83 10.37 -11.29
N GLU A 87 -23.32 9.16 -11.11
CA GLU A 87 -23.50 8.35 -9.89
C GLU A 87 -22.88 9.02 -8.66
N ALA A 88 -21.68 9.59 -8.80
CA ALA A 88 -20.99 10.32 -7.74
C ALA A 88 -21.73 11.61 -7.33
N LEU A 89 -22.19 12.39 -8.32
CA LEU A 89 -23.00 13.59 -8.09
C LEU A 89 -24.33 13.25 -7.44
N ASN A 90 -24.99 12.17 -7.87
CA ASN A 90 -26.26 11.73 -7.29
C ASN A 90 -26.08 11.30 -5.83
N SER A 91 -24.96 10.66 -5.51
CA SER A 91 -24.62 10.30 -4.12
C SER A 91 -24.43 11.55 -3.25
N CYS A 92 -23.72 12.57 -3.74
CA CYS A 92 -23.62 13.87 -3.06
C CYS A 92 -25.00 14.51 -2.86
N TYR A 93 -25.84 14.51 -3.90
CA TYR A 93 -27.17 15.10 -3.87
C TYR A 93 -28.08 14.43 -2.83
N LYS A 94 -28.11 13.09 -2.79
CA LYS A 94 -28.89 12.34 -1.79
C LYS A 94 -28.45 12.63 -0.36
N LEU A 95 -27.14 12.72 -0.12
CA LEU A 95 -26.60 13.09 1.18
C LEU A 95 -27.03 14.51 1.58
N LEU A 96 -27.03 15.46 0.65
CA LEU A 96 -27.52 16.81 0.91
C LEU A 96 -29.02 16.83 1.23
N GLN A 97 -29.85 16.06 0.52
CA GLN A 97 -31.28 15.92 0.81
C GLN A 97 -31.52 15.28 2.19
N GLU A 98 -30.73 14.26 2.52
CA GLU A 98 -30.80 13.62 3.83
C GLU A 98 -30.43 14.64 4.92
N TRP A 99 -29.37 15.42 4.73
CA TRP A 99 -28.98 16.50 5.64
C TRP A 99 -30.06 17.57 5.78
N GLU A 100 -30.70 18.00 4.70
CA GLU A 100 -31.79 18.96 4.76
C GLU A 100 -32.97 18.42 5.59
N ARG A 101 -33.30 17.14 5.41
CA ARG A 101 -34.39 16.47 6.13
C ARG A 101 -34.07 16.26 7.61
N THR A 102 -32.83 15.90 7.93
CA THR A 102 -32.41 15.44 9.26
C THR A 102 -31.67 16.51 10.08
N GLY A 103 -31.14 17.56 9.43
CA GLY A 103 -30.25 18.58 9.98
C GLY A 103 -30.83 19.44 11.10
N LYS A 104 -32.11 19.24 11.44
CA LYS A 104 -32.73 19.78 12.67
C LYS A 104 -32.38 18.95 13.92
N VAL A 105 -31.93 17.71 13.76
CA VAL A 105 -31.57 16.80 14.86
C VAL A 105 -30.04 16.78 14.99
N LYS A 106 -29.51 17.70 15.81
CA LYS A 106 -28.07 17.91 16.07
C LYS A 106 -27.41 16.76 16.86
N LYS A 107 -27.56 15.50 16.46
CA LYS A 107 -26.82 14.39 17.08
C LYS A 107 -25.41 14.34 16.48
N ALA A 108 -24.39 14.56 17.32
CA ALA A 108 -22.99 14.63 16.91
C ALA A 108 -22.51 13.39 16.12
N VAL A 109 -23.05 12.20 16.44
CA VAL A 109 -22.73 10.95 15.73
C VAL A 109 -23.26 10.95 14.30
N PHE A 110 -24.47 11.48 14.08
CA PHE A 110 -25.06 11.60 12.75
C PHE A 110 -24.26 12.57 11.89
N VAL A 111 -23.85 13.71 12.46
CA VAL A 111 -23.04 14.70 11.75
C VAL A 111 -21.71 14.12 11.25
N LYS A 112 -20.99 13.39 12.10
CA LYS A 112 -19.70 12.78 11.74
C LYS A 112 -19.83 11.70 10.66
N SER A 113 -20.82 10.82 10.79
CA SER A 113 -21.06 9.77 9.79
C SER A 113 -21.42 10.37 8.43
N TRP A 114 -22.24 11.42 8.45
CA TRP A 114 -22.65 12.11 7.24
C TRP A 114 -21.49 12.85 6.58
N GLU A 115 -20.63 13.53 7.35
CA GLU A 115 -19.44 14.21 6.83
C GLU A 115 -18.47 13.21 6.16
N LEU A 116 -18.30 12.01 6.72
CA LEU A 116 -17.49 10.95 6.12
C LEU A 116 -18.07 10.47 4.78
N GLN A 117 -19.39 10.27 4.73
CA GLN A 117 -20.08 9.86 3.50
C GLN A 117 -19.99 10.96 2.43
N LEU A 118 -20.12 12.24 2.82
CA LEU A 118 -19.98 13.36 1.92
C LEU A 118 -18.54 13.46 1.39
N ALA A 119 -17.53 13.28 2.23
CA ALA A 119 -16.13 13.24 1.82
C ALA A 119 -15.89 12.13 0.78
N GLY A 120 -16.39 10.91 1.04
CA GLY A 120 -16.29 9.79 0.10
C GLY A 120 -16.94 10.11 -1.25
N ALA A 121 -18.17 10.62 -1.25
CA ALA A 121 -18.88 11.00 -2.47
C ALA A 121 -18.17 12.14 -3.23
N THR A 122 -17.61 13.11 -2.50
CA THR A 122 -16.83 14.22 -3.06
C THR A 122 -15.53 13.72 -3.72
N GLY A 123 -14.86 12.74 -3.11
CA GLY A 123 -13.71 12.05 -3.70
C GLY A 123 -14.05 11.31 -5.00
N GLN A 124 -15.23 10.69 -5.07
CA GLN A 124 -15.70 10.04 -6.30
C GLN A 124 -15.95 11.06 -7.43
N VAL A 125 -16.52 12.24 -7.12
CA VAL A 125 -16.66 13.33 -8.11
C VAL A 125 -15.30 13.75 -8.63
N SER A 126 -14.32 13.92 -7.75
CA SER A 126 -12.94 14.26 -8.13
C SER A 126 -12.32 13.21 -9.06
N PHE A 127 -12.52 11.92 -8.77
CA PHE A 127 -12.02 10.83 -9.61
C PHE A 127 -12.69 10.79 -10.98
N ALA A 128 -14.02 10.97 -11.04
CA ALA A 128 -14.74 10.98 -12.31
C ALA A 128 -14.32 12.15 -13.22
N LEU A 129 -14.03 13.33 -12.64
CA LEU A 129 -13.48 14.46 -13.40
C LEU A 129 -12.09 14.17 -13.98
N GLU A 130 -11.26 13.40 -13.27
CA GLU A 130 -9.96 12.94 -13.76
C GLU A 130 -10.11 11.98 -14.95
N LEU A 131 -11.07 11.06 -14.89
CA LEU A 131 -11.41 10.19 -16.02
C LEU A 131 -11.88 10.99 -17.24
N ILE A 132 -12.72 12.01 -17.05
CA ILE A 132 -13.16 12.90 -18.13
C ILE A 132 -11.95 13.62 -18.75
N SER A 133 -11.02 14.12 -17.92
CA SER A 133 -9.80 14.75 -18.43
C SER A 133 -8.88 13.77 -19.17
N ALA A 134 -8.86 12.49 -18.76
CA ALA A 134 -8.03 11.45 -19.34
C ALA A 134 -8.63 10.83 -20.61
N SER A 135 -9.93 11.03 -20.88
CA SER A 135 -10.66 10.47 -22.03
C SER A 135 -10.16 10.93 -23.41
N GLY A 136 -9.15 11.80 -23.47
CA GLY A 136 -8.55 12.26 -24.72
C GLY A 136 -9.41 13.26 -25.51
N VAL A 137 -10.61 13.60 -25.01
CA VAL A 137 -11.44 14.66 -25.59
C VAL A 137 -10.67 15.96 -25.56
N GLY A 138 -10.76 16.72 -26.66
CA GLY A 138 -10.09 18.00 -26.89
C GLY A 138 -10.58 19.14 -25.99
N LEU A 139 -10.78 18.89 -24.70
CA LEU A 139 -11.03 19.91 -23.70
C LEU A 139 -9.94 20.97 -23.80
N ALA A 140 -10.35 22.24 -23.85
CA ALA A 140 -9.44 23.36 -23.84
C ALA A 140 -8.47 23.26 -22.65
N GLN A 141 -7.23 23.72 -22.84
CA GLN A 141 -6.21 23.69 -21.80
C GLN A 141 -6.68 24.38 -20.51
N GLU A 142 -7.47 25.45 -20.64
CA GLU A 142 -8.12 26.14 -19.52
C GLU A 142 -9.10 25.25 -18.75
N THR A 143 -9.92 24.46 -19.44
CA THR A 143 -10.86 23.52 -18.83
C THR A 143 -10.13 22.39 -18.11
N ARG A 144 -9.01 21.89 -18.67
CA ARG A 144 -8.16 20.90 -17.99
C ARG A 144 -7.50 21.47 -16.73
N ALA A 145 -7.00 22.70 -16.79
CA ALA A 145 -6.44 23.38 -15.62
C ALA A 145 -7.51 23.57 -14.53
N GLU A 146 -8.74 23.91 -14.92
CA GLU A 146 -9.87 24.06 -14.01
C GLU A 146 -10.28 22.72 -13.37
N VAL A 147 -10.28 21.61 -14.12
CA VAL A 147 -10.47 20.24 -13.58
C VAL A 147 -9.43 19.93 -12.51
N MET A 148 -8.14 20.19 -12.79
CA MET A 148 -7.06 19.93 -11.83
C MET A 148 -7.15 20.81 -10.59
N ARG A 149 -7.55 22.08 -10.76
CA ARG A 149 -7.81 23.00 -9.64
C ARG A 149 -8.96 22.49 -8.76
N MET A 150 -10.09 22.10 -9.34
CA MET A 150 -11.22 21.54 -8.60
C MET A 150 -10.85 20.24 -7.88
N ARG A 151 -10.09 19.36 -8.54
CA ARG A 151 -9.57 18.14 -7.92
C ARG A 151 -8.74 18.46 -6.68
N LYS A 152 -7.84 19.44 -6.77
CA LYS A 152 -7.06 19.90 -5.60
C LYS A 152 -7.98 20.40 -4.49
N ASP A 153 -8.94 21.26 -4.82
CA ASP A 153 -9.86 21.85 -3.85
C ASP A 153 -10.73 20.77 -3.16
N LEU A 154 -11.27 19.81 -3.93
CA LEU A 154 -12.08 18.70 -3.43
C LEU A 154 -11.26 17.75 -2.54
N LEU A 155 -10.03 17.40 -2.94
CA LEU A 155 -9.13 16.57 -2.12
C LEU A 155 -8.72 17.27 -0.82
N CYS A 156 -8.52 18.59 -0.84
CA CYS A 156 -8.29 19.36 0.39
C CYS A 156 -9.48 19.28 1.35
N VAL A 157 -10.71 19.28 0.83
CA VAL A 157 -11.92 19.11 1.66
C VAL A 157 -11.97 17.72 2.28
N VAL A 158 -11.72 16.67 1.49
CA VAL A 158 -11.66 15.28 1.98
C VAL A 158 -10.61 15.14 3.07
N SER A 159 -9.38 15.62 2.82
CA SER A 159 -8.29 15.56 3.79
C SER A 159 -8.60 16.36 5.05
N GLY A 160 -9.18 17.55 4.93
CA GLY A 160 -9.59 18.37 6.07
C GLY A 160 -10.66 17.69 6.93
N MET A 161 -11.63 17.01 6.31
CA MET A 161 -12.65 16.22 7.01
C MET A 161 -12.05 15.00 7.71
N GLU A 162 -11.15 14.28 7.05
CA GLU A 162 -10.44 13.13 7.63
C GLU A 162 -9.57 13.53 8.82
N GLN A 163 -8.88 14.67 8.74
CA GLN A 163 -8.07 15.20 9.84
C GLN A 163 -8.94 15.63 11.04
N LEU A 164 -10.06 16.31 10.80
CA LEU A 164 -11.02 16.66 11.84
C LEU A 164 -11.61 15.42 12.53
N LEU A 165 -11.89 14.37 11.75
CA LEU A 165 -12.37 13.08 12.27
C LEU A 165 -11.29 12.35 13.07
N SER A 166 -10.04 12.31 12.58
CA SER A 166 -8.92 11.71 13.29
C SER A 166 -8.68 12.40 14.63
N ALA A 167 -8.68 13.73 14.66
CA ALA A 167 -8.57 14.52 15.89
C ALA A 167 -9.75 14.27 16.84
N ALA A 168 -10.98 14.18 16.32
CA ALA A 168 -12.16 13.92 17.14
C ALA A 168 -12.20 12.49 17.70
N CYS A 169 -11.72 11.49 16.96
CA CYS A 169 -11.57 10.12 17.42
C CYS A 169 -10.48 10.01 18.48
N HIS A 170 -9.35 10.72 18.29
CA HIS A 170 -8.27 10.78 19.27
C HIS A 170 -8.74 11.41 20.58
N ASN A 171 -9.49 12.51 20.51
CA ASN A 171 -10.08 13.15 21.69
C ASN A 171 -11.12 12.27 22.38
N SER A 172 -11.93 11.50 21.64
CA SER A 172 -12.87 10.53 22.22
C SER A 172 -12.15 9.41 22.97
N GLN A 173 -11.06 8.88 22.41
CA GLN A 173 -10.25 7.85 23.05
C GLN A 173 -9.55 8.39 24.30
N GLN A 174 -9.04 9.63 24.27
CA GLN A 174 -8.48 10.28 25.45
C GLN A 174 -9.54 10.52 26.54
N LEU A 175 -10.77 10.89 26.15
CA LEU A 175 -11.88 11.05 27.08
C LEU A 175 -12.25 9.72 27.74
N ASP A 176 -12.32 8.63 26.98
CA ASP A 176 -12.59 7.28 27.52
C ASP A 176 -11.50 6.82 28.51
N VAL A 177 -10.23 7.14 28.21
CA VAL A 177 -9.10 6.86 29.11
C VAL A 177 -9.21 7.70 30.39
N LEU A 178 -9.51 9.00 30.28
CA LEU A 178 -9.68 9.90 31.42
C LEU A 178 -10.88 9.54 32.28
N VAL A 179 -12.04 9.24 31.68
CA VAL A 179 -13.24 8.76 32.39
C VAL A 179 -12.92 7.45 33.11
N GLY A 180 -12.23 6.51 32.45
CA GLY A 180 -11.77 5.28 33.09
C GLY A 180 -10.75 5.50 34.21
N GLN A 181 -9.91 6.52 34.13
CA GLN A 181 -8.93 6.87 35.18
C GLN A 181 -9.60 7.56 36.38
N VAL A 182 -10.52 8.48 36.14
CA VAL A 182 -11.29 9.18 37.18
C VAL A 182 -12.20 8.20 37.94
N ALA A 183 -12.89 7.31 37.22
CA ALA A 183 -13.69 6.24 37.81
C ALA A 183 -12.87 5.32 38.73
N ARG A 184 -11.66 4.93 38.30
CA ARG A 184 -10.73 4.10 39.09
C ARG A 184 -10.13 4.84 40.29
N LEU A 185 -9.84 6.13 40.17
CA LEU A 185 -9.34 6.96 41.25
C LEU A 185 -10.41 7.20 42.33
N GLN A 186 -11.67 7.39 41.93
CA GLN A 186 -12.78 7.55 42.87
C GLN A 186 -13.10 6.24 43.61
N ALA A 187 -13.12 5.10 42.92
CA ALA A 187 -13.28 3.77 43.53
C ALA A 187 -12.23 3.48 44.61
N ARG A 188 -10.97 3.91 44.37
CA ARG A 188 -9.87 3.78 45.34
C ARG A 188 -9.97 4.73 46.53
N SER A 189 -10.72 5.83 46.42
CA SER A 189 -10.78 6.90 47.41
C SER A 189 -11.98 6.83 48.38
N GLY A 190 -12.99 6.00 48.11
CA GLY A 190 -14.06 5.76 49.08
C GLY A 190 -15.27 4.99 48.56
N GLY A 191 -15.30 3.68 48.81
CA GLY A 191 -16.52 2.90 49.10
C GLY A 191 -17.65 2.84 48.06
N MET A 192 -17.42 3.23 46.79
CA MET A 192 -18.42 3.03 45.73
C MET A 192 -18.38 1.59 45.22
N SER A 193 -19.56 0.98 45.01
CA SER A 193 -19.65 -0.34 44.38
C SER A 193 -19.35 -0.26 42.88
N GLU A 194 -18.91 -1.37 42.27
CA GLU A 194 -18.59 -1.42 40.83
C GLU A 194 -19.76 -0.97 39.94
N GLU A 195 -21.01 -1.25 40.34
CA GLU A 195 -22.20 -0.77 39.62
C GLU A 195 -22.34 0.76 39.64
N GLN A 196 -22.00 1.40 40.76
CA GLN A 196 -22.04 2.86 40.87
C GLN A 196 -20.91 3.51 40.05
N VAL A 197 -19.76 2.86 39.97
CA VAL A 197 -18.64 3.27 39.12
C VAL A 197 -19.00 3.15 37.64
N ALA A 198 -19.68 2.07 37.25
CA ALA A 198 -20.18 1.86 35.89
C ALA A 198 -21.27 2.88 35.50
N ALA A 199 -22.20 3.18 36.42
CA ALA A 199 -23.25 4.18 36.20
C ALA A 199 -22.67 5.59 36.03
N LEU A 200 -21.69 5.98 36.85
CA LEU A 200 -21.02 7.27 36.75
C LEU A 200 -20.17 7.39 35.48
N ALA A 201 -19.48 6.31 35.08
CA ALA A 201 -18.75 6.27 33.82
C ALA A 201 -19.68 6.38 32.60
N ALA A 202 -20.89 5.81 32.68
CA ALA A 202 -21.92 5.98 31.66
C ALA A 202 -22.43 7.42 31.61
N GLU A 203 -22.72 8.06 32.74
CA GLU A 203 -23.19 9.45 32.80
C GLU A 203 -22.16 10.47 32.27
N LEU A 204 -20.89 10.27 32.58
CA LEU A 204 -19.77 11.09 32.08
C LEU A 204 -19.50 10.90 30.58
N ARG A 205 -19.86 9.76 30.00
CA ARG A 205 -19.77 9.51 28.55
C ARG A 205 -20.80 10.29 27.72
N PHE A 206 -21.89 10.76 28.34
CA PHE A 206 -23.00 11.42 27.64
C PHE A 206 -23.04 12.95 27.79
N THR A 207 -22.20 13.54 28.64
CA THR A 207 -22.17 14.99 28.89
C THR A 207 -21.10 15.69 28.03
N LEU A 208 -21.43 16.89 27.52
CA LEU A 208 -20.51 17.68 26.69
C LEU A 208 -19.26 18.09 27.51
N PRO A 209 -18.10 18.30 26.87
CA PRO A 209 -16.83 18.56 27.55
C PRO A 209 -16.87 19.70 28.59
N ASN A 210 -17.71 20.72 28.39
CA ASN A 210 -17.83 21.87 29.28
C ASN A 210 -18.57 21.59 30.60
N ASP A 211 -19.33 20.49 30.69
CA ASP A 211 -20.06 20.13 31.91
C ASP A 211 -19.21 19.26 32.86
N VAL A 212 -18.17 18.61 32.34
CA VAL A 212 -17.26 17.73 33.12
C VAL A 212 -16.46 18.55 34.14
N GLU A 213 -15.95 19.73 33.78
CA GLU A 213 -15.25 20.63 34.72
C GLU A 213 -16.16 21.08 35.87
N ARG A 214 -17.42 21.43 35.57
CA ARG A 214 -18.40 21.92 36.55
C ARG A 214 -18.87 20.81 37.51
N ILE A 215 -18.90 19.55 37.05
CA ILE A 215 -19.19 18.37 37.88
C ILE A 215 -17.98 18.03 38.77
N MET A 216 -16.76 18.12 38.24
CA MET A 216 -15.53 17.91 39.02
C MET A 216 -15.39 18.93 40.18
N GLU A 217 -15.70 20.21 39.95
CA GLU A 217 -15.66 21.24 41.01
C GLU A 217 -16.67 21.00 42.15
N ARG A 218 -17.85 20.45 41.84
CA ARG A 218 -18.88 20.15 42.86
C ARG A 218 -18.48 18.99 43.78
N HIS A 219 -17.67 18.06 43.29
CA HIS A 219 -17.29 16.86 44.05
C HIS A 219 -15.96 17.00 44.81
N LEU A 220 -15.10 17.95 44.43
CA LEU A 220 -13.80 18.17 45.09
C LEU A 220 -13.83 19.08 46.32
N THR A 221 -14.91 19.85 46.56
CA THR A 221 -14.99 20.81 47.68
C THR A 221 -15.45 20.23 49.02
N LYS A 222 -15.69 18.90 49.12
CA LYS A 222 -16.03 18.23 50.38
C LYS A 222 -15.01 17.14 50.75
N ARG A 223 -13.97 17.49 51.55
CA ARG A 223 -13.45 16.66 52.67
C ARG A 223 -12.21 17.27 53.34
N SER A 224 -12.27 17.36 54.68
CA SER A 224 -11.15 17.62 55.60
C SER A 224 -10.28 16.36 55.81
N PRO A 225 -9.02 16.49 56.27
CA PRO A 225 -8.08 15.38 56.30
C PRO A 225 -8.15 14.57 57.60
N VAL A 226 -8.01 13.24 57.49
CA VAL A 226 -7.73 12.32 58.60
C VAL A 226 -6.41 11.61 58.32
N ALA A 227 -5.58 11.50 59.36
CA ALA A 227 -4.19 11.08 59.33
C ALA A 227 -3.97 9.59 58.98
N ARG A 228 -2.83 9.31 58.31
CA ARG A 228 -2.28 7.98 57.96
C ARG A 228 -1.40 7.41 59.09
N PRO A 229 -1.32 6.07 59.24
CA PRO A 229 -0.12 5.38 59.71
C PRO A 229 0.70 4.78 58.54
N PRO A 230 1.99 4.43 58.75
CA PRO A 230 2.95 4.18 57.67
C PRO A 230 2.87 2.75 57.11
N ALA A 231 3.26 2.64 55.83
CA ALA A 231 3.28 1.41 55.05
C ALA A 231 4.55 0.59 55.31
N ASN A 232 4.39 -0.73 55.44
CA ASN A 232 5.46 -1.72 55.43
C ASN A 232 5.68 -2.27 54.00
N GLY A 233 6.95 -2.31 53.59
CA GLY A 233 7.58 -3.40 52.82
C GLY A 233 7.10 -3.65 51.38
N ALA A 234 7.82 -3.11 50.41
CA ALA A 234 7.83 -3.64 49.04
C ALA A 234 8.73 -4.89 48.99
N ALA A 235 8.15 -6.05 48.72
CA ALA A 235 8.88 -7.28 48.45
C ALA A 235 9.34 -7.32 46.99
N SER A 236 10.58 -7.74 46.79
CA SER A 236 11.26 -8.00 45.52
C SER A 236 10.55 -9.08 44.70
N ARG A 237 10.50 -8.89 43.39
CA ARG A 237 10.01 -9.81 42.37
C ARG A 237 10.99 -10.99 42.29
N GLU A 238 10.61 -12.17 42.80
CA GLU A 238 11.43 -13.39 42.80
C GLU A 238 11.50 -14.03 41.40
N ASP A 239 12.70 -14.51 41.04
CA ASP A 239 12.98 -15.29 39.83
C ASP A 239 12.45 -16.73 39.98
N ILE A 240 11.16 -16.92 39.67
CA ILE A 240 10.54 -18.25 39.63
C ILE A 240 11.01 -18.98 38.36
N SER A 241 11.46 -20.23 38.48
CA SER A 241 11.92 -21.06 37.34
C SER A 241 10.79 -21.42 36.38
N GLU A 242 11.08 -21.72 35.10
CA GLU A 242 10.04 -22.07 34.11
C GLU A 242 9.21 -23.30 34.54
N ASP A 243 9.86 -24.31 35.13
CA ASP A 243 9.18 -25.50 35.66
C ASP A 243 8.19 -25.18 36.79
N GLU A 244 8.54 -24.22 37.67
CA GLU A 244 7.63 -23.76 38.72
C GLU A 244 6.43 -22.98 38.16
N ARG A 245 6.61 -22.25 37.05
CA ARG A 245 5.52 -21.54 36.37
C ARG A 245 4.56 -22.51 35.66
N VAL A 246 5.10 -23.55 35.01
CA VAL A 246 4.31 -24.65 34.45
C VAL A 246 3.53 -25.35 35.57
N ALA A 247 4.19 -25.67 36.69
CA ALA A 247 3.54 -26.30 37.84
C ALA A 247 2.43 -25.42 38.45
N GLN A 248 2.61 -24.09 38.48
CA GLN A 248 1.56 -23.16 38.93
C GLN A 248 0.32 -23.19 38.02
N LEU A 249 0.48 -23.19 36.71
CA LEU A 249 -0.65 -23.32 35.77
C LEU A 249 -1.33 -24.69 35.86
N GLN A 250 -0.57 -25.77 36.07
CA GLN A 250 -1.15 -27.08 36.33
C GLN A 250 -1.99 -27.10 37.62
N ASN A 251 -1.52 -26.45 38.68
CA ASN A 251 -2.27 -26.30 39.93
C ASN A 251 -3.56 -25.46 39.76
N MET A 252 -3.62 -24.58 38.75
CA MET A 252 -4.83 -23.86 38.35
C MET A 252 -5.81 -24.72 37.53
N GLY A 253 -5.44 -25.96 37.20
CA GLY A 253 -6.30 -26.92 36.50
C GLY A 253 -6.07 -27.00 34.98
N PHE A 254 -5.04 -26.33 34.45
CA PHE A 254 -4.65 -26.45 33.04
C PHE A 254 -3.86 -27.73 32.78
N SER A 255 -3.94 -28.26 31.56
CA SER A 255 -3.14 -29.44 31.20
C SER A 255 -1.65 -29.07 31.16
N ARG A 256 -0.77 -30.04 31.42
CA ARG A 256 0.68 -29.82 31.40
C ARG A 256 1.17 -29.25 30.07
N LEU A 257 0.63 -29.80 28.98
CA LEU A 257 1.03 -29.46 27.63
C LEU A 257 0.58 -28.04 27.26
N ASP A 258 -0.65 -27.65 27.63
CA ASP A 258 -1.13 -26.27 27.44
C ASP A 258 -0.34 -25.26 28.29
N ALA A 259 0.06 -25.66 29.50
CA ALA A 259 0.87 -24.83 30.39
C ALA A 259 2.29 -24.63 29.87
N GLU A 260 2.94 -25.68 29.37
CA GLU A 260 4.27 -25.60 28.74
C GLU A 260 4.24 -24.71 27.50
N ASP A 261 3.30 -24.95 26.59
CA ASP A 261 3.12 -24.15 25.36
C ASP A 261 2.84 -22.67 25.69
N ALA A 262 1.97 -22.39 26.67
CA ALA A 262 1.63 -21.02 27.04
C ALA A 262 2.78 -20.28 27.74
N VAL A 263 3.53 -20.96 28.62
CA VAL A 263 4.70 -20.39 29.31
C VAL A 263 5.81 -20.09 28.30
N GLU A 264 6.08 -20.99 27.35
CA GLU A 264 7.05 -20.79 26.29
C GLU A 264 6.64 -19.63 25.37
N LEU A 265 5.38 -19.63 24.91
CA LEU A 265 4.85 -18.61 24.00
C LEU A 265 4.86 -17.20 24.60
N HIS A 266 4.66 -17.09 25.92
CA HIS A 266 4.59 -15.82 26.64
C HIS A 266 5.86 -15.47 27.43
N GLY A 267 6.99 -16.12 27.12
CA GLY A 267 8.31 -15.79 27.69
C GLY A 267 8.32 -15.88 29.22
N GLY A 268 7.59 -16.85 29.76
CA GLY A 268 7.45 -17.09 31.18
C GLY A 268 6.45 -16.20 31.92
N ASN A 269 5.70 -15.32 31.26
CA ASN A 269 4.69 -14.50 31.97
C ASN A 269 3.43 -15.32 32.31
N LEU A 270 3.29 -15.70 33.59
CA LEU A 270 2.20 -16.54 34.12
C LEU A 270 0.79 -15.98 33.86
N ASP A 271 0.57 -14.68 34.08
CA ASP A 271 -0.75 -14.06 33.89
C ASP A 271 -1.15 -14.08 32.41
N ALA A 272 -0.21 -13.76 31.53
CA ALA A 272 -0.44 -13.80 30.08
C ALA A 272 -0.64 -15.23 29.55
N ALA A 273 0.10 -16.20 30.11
CA ALA A 273 -0.05 -17.61 29.79
C ALA A 273 -1.43 -18.15 30.22
N ALA A 274 -1.88 -17.81 31.43
CA ALA A 274 -3.21 -18.18 31.92
C ALA A 274 -4.33 -17.57 31.06
N ASP A 275 -4.26 -16.28 30.74
CA ASP A 275 -5.23 -15.60 29.87
C ASP A 275 -5.30 -16.22 28.48
N TRP A 276 -4.14 -16.62 27.92
CA TRP A 276 -4.10 -17.28 26.61
C TRP A 276 -4.79 -18.65 26.62
N ILE A 277 -4.55 -19.48 27.64
CA ILE A 277 -5.22 -20.77 27.77
C ILE A 277 -6.74 -20.58 27.95
N LEU A 278 -7.15 -19.65 28.82
CA LEU A 278 -8.56 -19.34 29.08
C LEU A 278 -9.30 -18.79 27.85
N SER A 279 -8.59 -18.10 26.95
CA SER A 279 -9.14 -17.58 25.69
C SER A 279 -9.26 -18.62 24.56
N GLY A 280 -8.94 -19.89 24.83
CA GLY A 280 -9.05 -20.99 23.88
C GLY A 280 -7.82 -21.17 22.97
N GLY A 281 -6.64 -20.74 23.42
CA GLY A 281 -5.37 -20.79 22.68
C GLY A 281 -5.02 -22.14 22.03
N PRO A 282 -5.09 -23.28 22.75
CA PRO A 282 -4.67 -24.59 22.22
C PRO A 282 -5.51 -25.09 21.04
N GLN A 283 -6.82 -24.81 21.05
CA GLN A 283 -7.74 -25.23 19.98
C GLN A 283 -7.51 -24.47 18.67
N ARG A 284 -6.88 -23.28 18.73
CA ARG A 284 -6.56 -22.47 17.54
C ARG A 284 -5.32 -22.95 16.80
N LEU A 285 -4.37 -23.59 17.49
CA LEU A 285 -3.21 -24.20 16.85
C LEU A 285 -3.58 -25.48 16.08
N ALA A 286 -4.52 -26.26 16.62
CA ALA A 286 -5.01 -27.48 15.97
C ALA A 286 -5.81 -27.21 14.67
N GLN A 287 -6.44 -26.04 14.53
CA GLN A 287 -7.20 -25.68 13.33
C GLN A 287 -6.34 -25.06 12.20
N GLY A 288 -5.06 -24.78 12.46
CA GLY A 288 -4.14 -24.16 11.49
C GLY A 288 -3.18 -25.14 10.77
N GLY A 289 -3.20 -26.44 11.11
CA GLY A 289 -2.18 -27.39 10.70
C GLY A 289 -2.72 -28.59 9.91
N ALA A 290 -3.04 -28.40 8.63
CA ALA A 290 -3.17 -29.51 7.69
C ALA A 290 -2.39 -29.19 6.42
N LEU A 291 -1.11 -29.56 6.40
CA LEU A 291 -0.37 -30.06 5.22
C LEU A 291 0.94 -30.69 5.72
N HIS A 292 0.95 -32.03 5.72
CA HIS A 292 2.01 -32.88 6.23
C HIS A 292 3.26 -32.91 5.35
N THR A 293 4.41 -32.89 6.02
CA THR A 293 5.65 -33.56 5.64
C THR A 293 5.47 -35.07 5.50
N HIS A 294 5.95 -35.66 4.40
CA HIS A 294 6.48 -37.03 4.39
C HIS A 294 7.74 -37.09 3.52
N ALA A 295 8.88 -37.28 4.17
CA ALA A 295 10.12 -37.69 3.53
C ALA A 295 10.77 -38.75 4.43
N THR A 296 10.77 -40.01 3.99
CA THR A 296 11.72 -41.03 4.44
C THR A 296 12.03 -41.95 3.27
N ALA A 297 13.32 -42.02 2.95
CA ALA A 297 13.94 -42.80 1.90
C ALA A 297 14.03 -44.29 2.26
N TRP A 298 13.87 -45.20 1.28
CA TRP A 298 14.44 -46.56 1.31
C TRP A 298 14.92 -46.96 -0.09
N VAL A 299 16.18 -47.38 -0.14
CA VAL A 299 16.88 -48.06 -1.26
C VAL A 299 16.70 -49.57 -1.08
N GLY A 300 16.57 -50.33 -2.17
CA GLY A 300 16.69 -51.79 -2.12
C GLY A 300 16.19 -52.51 -3.37
N ASP A 301 17.15 -53.01 -4.15
CA ASP A 301 17.04 -53.83 -5.36
C ASP A 301 16.49 -55.26 -5.14
N ALA A 302 16.11 -55.86 -6.27
CA ALA A 302 16.27 -57.26 -6.69
C ALA A 302 15.07 -58.25 -6.65
N ALA A 303 14.82 -58.77 -7.86
CA ALA A 303 14.60 -60.19 -8.22
C ALA A 303 13.19 -60.80 -8.01
N VAL A 304 12.66 -61.74 -8.81
CA VAL A 304 12.93 -62.41 -10.10
C VAL A 304 11.72 -63.36 -10.33
N LEU A 305 11.52 -63.85 -11.57
CA LEU A 305 10.56 -64.86 -12.07
C LEU A 305 9.19 -64.30 -12.50
N GLY A 306 8.70 -64.46 -13.73
CA GLY A 306 9.11 -65.33 -14.84
C GLY A 306 7.90 -66.15 -15.31
N ALA A 307 7.39 -65.88 -16.51
CA ALA A 307 6.78 -66.85 -17.45
C ALA A 307 6.16 -66.10 -18.64
N GLY A 308 6.73 -66.25 -19.84
CA GLY A 308 6.01 -66.10 -21.12
C GLY A 308 5.35 -67.42 -21.53
N PRO A 309 5.12 -67.71 -22.83
CA PRO A 309 5.08 -66.82 -24.01
C PRO A 309 3.97 -67.19 -25.05
N GLN A 310 4.02 -66.50 -26.21
CA GLN A 310 3.48 -66.84 -27.55
C GLN A 310 2.01 -66.45 -27.84
N THR A 311 1.56 -66.01 -29.03
CA THR A 311 1.96 -66.11 -30.46
C THR A 311 1.36 -64.94 -31.30
N HIS A 312 1.97 -64.58 -32.43
CA HIS A 312 1.36 -63.87 -33.59
C HIS A 312 0.74 -64.92 -34.58
N PRO A 313 -0.02 -64.63 -35.69
CA PRO A 313 -0.14 -63.38 -36.48
C PRO A 313 -1.51 -63.04 -37.18
N ALA A 314 -1.51 -61.91 -37.90
CA ALA A 314 -2.13 -61.64 -39.23
C ALA A 314 -3.59 -61.10 -39.43
N LEU A 315 -3.63 -59.92 -40.09
CA LEU A 315 -4.48 -59.43 -41.20
C LEU A 315 -5.98 -59.06 -41.01
N ALA A 316 -6.27 -57.74 -41.08
CA ALA A 316 -7.20 -57.09 -42.05
C ALA A 316 -7.26 -55.55 -41.86
N GLN A 317 -7.09 -54.80 -42.95
CA GLN A 317 -7.37 -53.34 -43.10
C GLN A 317 -8.88 -53.11 -43.42
N PRO A 318 -9.36 -51.88 -43.72
CA PRO A 318 -9.19 -50.56 -43.09
C PRO A 318 -10.56 -49.92 -42.75
N GLY A 319 -10.61 -48.89 -41.90
CA GLY A 319 -11.85 -48.15 -41.67
C GLY A 319 -11.64 -46.81 -40.96
N ASN A 320 -11.86 -45.72 -41.70
CA ASN A 320 -12.25 -44.37 -41.27
C ASN A 320 -11.90 -43.95 -39.83
N ARG A 321 -10.87 -43.12 -39.68
CA ARG A 321 -10.82 -42.14 -38.59
C ARG A 321 -11.03 -40.75 -39.18
N GLY A 322 -12.13 -40.14 -38.74
CA GLY A 322 -12.48 -38.78 -39.04
C GLY A 322 -11.43 -37.80 -38.51
N TRP A 323 -11.32 -36.70 -39.24
CA TRP A 323 -10.68 -35.47 -38.80
C TRP A 323 -11.38 -35.03 -37.51
N GLN A 324 -10.73 -35.23 -36.35
CA GLN A 324 -11.18 -34.64 -35.10
C GLN A 324 -10.82 -33.16 -35.12
N ASP A 325 -11.80 -32.33 -34.77
CA ASP A 325 -11.71 -30.88 -34.69
C ASP A 325 -10.51 -30.43 -33.86
N HIS A 326 -9.48 -29.93 -34.54
CA HIS A 326 -8.33 -29.29 -33.90
C HIS A 326 -8.70 -27.94 -33.25
N GLY A 327 -9.89 -27.38 -33.51
CA GLY A 327 -10.37 -26.14 -32.91
C GLY A 327 -10.66 -26.24 -31.42
N SER A 328 -11.32 -27.31 -30.98
CA SER A 328 -11.75 -27.47 -29.58
C SER A 328 -10.57 -27.52 -28.59
N ILE A 329 -9.47 -28.17 -28.96
CA ILE A 329 -8.31 -28.34 -28.07
C ILE A 329 -7.51 -27.02 -27.95
N ARG A 330 -7.50 -26.22 -29.02
CA ARG A 330 -6.85 -24.91 -29.04
C ARG A 330 -7.56 -23.96 -28.07
N ASP A 331 -8.87 -23.85 -28.19
CA ASP A 331 -9.69 -22.94 -27.40
C ASP A 331 -9.66 -23.32 -25.90
N ASP A 332 -9.68 -24.62 -25.59
CA ASP A 332 -9.54 -25.13 -24.22
C ASP A 332 -8.19 -24.78 -23.58
N THR A 333 -7.10 -24.85 -24.35
CA THR A 333 -5.76 -24.52 -23.86
C THR A 333 -5.61 -23.00 -23.63
N VAL A 334 -6.15 -22.17 -24.53
CA VAL A 334 -6.19 -20.70 -24.36
C VAL A 334 -7.01 -20.33 -23.12
N ALA A 335 -8.18 -20.94 -22.94
CA ALA A 335 -9.02 -20.72 -21.77
C ALA A 335 -8.31 -21.11 -20.46
N LYS A 336 -7.56 -22.23 -20.44
CA LYS A 336 -6.76 -22.65 -19.28
C LYS A 336 -5.65 -21.65 -18.95
N LEU A 337 -4.90 -21.17 -19.95
CA LEU A 337 -3.87 -20.15 -19.74
C LEU A 337 -4.45 -18.83 -19.20
N ARG A 338 -5.60 -18.40 -19.74
CA ARG A 338 -6.32 -17.22 -19.24
C ARG A 338 -6.78 -17.39 -17.79
N ASN A 339 -7.30 -18.57 -17.44
CA ASN A 339 -7.72 -18.88 -16.06
C ASN A 339 -6.53 -18.94 -15.09
N MET A 340 -5.31 -19.18 -15.58
CA MET A 340 -4.06 -19.06 -14.79
C MET A 340 -3.55 -17.61 -14.66
N GLY A 341 -4.25 -16.64 -15.25
CA GLY A 341 -3.94 -15.20 -15.12
C GLY A 341 -3.06 -14.63 -16.23
N PHE A 342 -2.77 -15.39 -17.29
CA PHE A 342 -2.03 -14.86 -18.44
C PHE A 342 -2.92 -13.98 -19.34
N PRO A 343 -2.41 -12.86 -19.88
CA PRO A 343 -3.14 -12.04 -20.86
C PRO A 343 -3.59 -12.87 -22.07
N LEU A 344 -4.77 -12.56 -22.62
CA LEU A 344 -5.35 -13.33 -23.74
C LEU A 344 -4.43 -13.39 -24.96
N LEU A 345 -3.78 -12.27 -25.29
CA LEU A 345 -2.87 -12.20 -26.44
C LEU A 345 -1.64 -13.12 -26.28
N ASP A 346 -1.11 -13.22 -25.05
CA ASP A 346 0.06 -14.06 -24.75
C ASP A 346 -0.34 -15.54 -24.72
N ALA A 347 -1.52 -15.85 -24.19
CA ALA A 347 -2.10 -17.18 -24.22
C ALA A 347 -2.35 -17.68 -25.66
N GLU A 348 -2.93 -16.83 -26.52
CA GLU A 348 -3.17 -17.15 -27.92
C GLU A 348 -1.87 -17.38 -28.70
N ARG A 349 -0.87 -16.52 -28.51
CA ARG A 349 0.45 -16.66 -29.15
C ARG A 349 1.22 -17.89 -28.67
N ALA A 350 1.16 -18.20 -27.37
CA ALA A 350 1.80 -19.38 -26.82
C ALA A 350 1.16 -20.66 -27.38
N VAL A 351 -0.17 -20.71 -27.45
CA VAL A 351 -0.91 -21.85 -28.03
C VAL A 351 -0.73 -21.95 -29.54
N GLU A 352 -0.61 -20.83 -30.25
CA GLU A 352 -0.29 -20.86 -31.69
C GLU A 352 1.10 -21.45 -31.95
N ARG A 353 2.06 -21.17 -31.05
CA ARG A 353 3.45 -21.61 -31.19
C ARG A 353 3.71 -23.04 -30.74
N PHE A 354 3.07 -23.48 -29.65
CA PHE A 354 3.33 -24.79 -29.03
C PHE A 354 2.13 -25.74 -29.09
N GLY A 355 1.03 -25.33 -29.71
CA GLY A 355 -0.21 -26.10 -29.75
C GLY A 355 -0.84 -26.23 -28.37
N ALA A 356 -1.41 -27.40 -28.10
CA ALA A 356 -2.11 -27.71 -26.85
C ALA A 356 -1.19 -28.11 -25.69
N ASP A 357 0.14 -28.00 -25.85
CA ASP A 357 1.10 -28.30 -24.79
C ASP A 357 1.17 -27.15 -23.78
N LEU A 358 0.36 -27.30 -22.72
CA LEU A 358 0.18 -26.29 -21.68
C LEU A 358 1.48 -25.97 -20.94
N ASP A 359 2.31 -26.98 -20.64
CA ASP A 359 3.53 -26.79 -19.84
C ASP A 359 4.58 -25.98 -20.61
N THR A 360 4.74 -26.28 -21.89
CA THR A 360 5.65 -25.54 -22.79
C THR A 360 5.14 -24.11 -23.04
N ALA A 361 3.83 -23.93 -23.22
CA ALA A 361 3.21 -22.62 -23.37
C ALA A 361 3.39 -21.75 -22.12
N VAL A 362 3.16 -22.29 -20.92
CA VAL A 362 3.40 -21.60 -19.64
C VAL A 362 4.87 -21.24 -19.47
N GLY A 363 5.78 -22.18 -19.71
CA GLY A 363 7.22 -21.95 -19.61
C GLY A 363 7.71 -20.82 -20.51
N TRP A 364 7.17 -20.72 -21.73
CA TRP A 364 7.51 -19.68 -22.68
C TRP A 364 6.96 -18.29 -22.30
N ILE A 365 5.70 -18.21 -21.82
CA ILE A 365 5.13 -16.93 -21.34
C ILE A 365 5.93 -16.43 -20.14
N LEU A 366 6.26 -17.32 -19.18
CA LEU A 366 7.07 -16.96 -18.01
C LEU A 366 8.52 -16.59 -18.34
N SER A 367 9.03 -17.06 -19.48
CA SER A 367 10.37 -16.72 -19.99
C SER A 367 10.39 -15.44 -20.83
N GLY A 368 9.26 -14.72 -20.95
CA GLY A 368 9.17 -13.41 -21.58
C GLY A 368 8.80 -13.40 -23.07
N GLY A 369 8.42 -14.54 -23.67
CA GLY A 369 8.02 -14.61 -25.08
C GLY A 369 9.08 -14.10 -26.08
N PRO A 370 8.80 -14.09 -27.41
CA PRO A 370 9.70 -13.59 -28.42
C PRO A 370 9.66 -12.07 -28.41
N GLN A 371 10.83 -11.48 -28.22
CA GLN A 371 11.10 -10.11 -28.65
C GLN A 371 11.10 -10.09 -30.18
N GLU A 372 10.07 -9.50 -30.79
CA GLU A 372 10.09 -9.22 -32.22
C GLU A 372 11.14 -8.15 -32.50
N ALA A 373 12.27 -8.57 -33.07
CA ALA A 373 13.24 -7.68 -33.67
C ALA A 373 12.58 -6.96 -34.86
N GLN A 374 12.27 -5.68 -34.71
CA GLN A 374 12.03 -4.80 -35.84
C GLN A 374 13.37 -4.54 -36.55
N GLY A 375 13.78 -5.50 -37.38
CA GLY A 375 14.87 -5.34 -38.34
C GLY A 375 14.33 -4.68 -39.61
N GLY A 376 14.64 -3.40 -39.78
CA GLY A 376 14.42 -2.67 -41.02
C GLY A 376 15.30 -3.22 -42.15
N GLU A 377 14.68 -3.57 -43.26
CA GLU A 377 15.35 -3.86 -44.52
C GLU A 377 16.01 -2.58 -45.07
N SER A 378 17.31 -2.62 -45.35
CA SER A 378 17.89 -1.83 -46.43
C SER A 378 19.06 -2.58 -47.06
N GLY A 379 18.97 -2.69 -48.39
CA GLY A 379 19.74 -3.61 -49.20
C GLY A 379 21.21 -3.26 -49.35
N ALA A 380 21.97 -4.31 -49.66
CA ALA A 380 23.35 -4.25 -50.10
C ALA A 380 23.49 -3.58 -51.47
N GLN A 381 24.47 -2.69 -51.61
CA GLN A 381 25.25 -2.59 -52.83
C GLN A 381 26.72 -2.36 -52.50
N ALA A 382 27.54 -3.26 -53.04
CA ALA A 382 28.98 -3.29 -52.94
C ALA A 382 29.63 -2.36 -53.97
N ALA A 383 30.71 -1.67 -53.57
CA ALA A 383 31.82 -1.33 -54.45
C ALA A 383 33.06 -1.05 -53.58
N GLY A 384 34.10 -1.85 -53.77
CA GLY A 384 35.38 -1.68 -53.07
C GLY A 384 36.24 -0.56 -53.67
N ARG A 385 37.24 -0.13 -52.90
CA ARG A 385 38.52 0.33 -53.47
C ARG A 385 39.65 0.28 -52.43
N GLU A 386 40.74 -0.31 -52.90
CA GLU A 386 42.06 -0.49 -52.29
C GLU A 386 42.88 0.81 -52.13
N GLN A 387 43.90 0.71 -51.26
CA GLN A 387 45.23 1.38 -51.25
C GLN A 387 45.25 2.90 -50.95
N GLN A 388 46.19 3.52 -50.21
CA GLN A 388 47.44 3.15 -49.54
C GLN A 388 47.84 4.37 -48.62
N PRO A 389 48.93 4.30 -47.82
CA PRO A 389 49.19 5.13 -46.64
C PRO A 389 49.94 6.44 -46.92
N SER A 390 50.04 7.28 -45.89
CA SER A 390 51.12 8.26 -45.77
C SER A 390 51.67 8.29 -44.34
N ASP A 391 52.99 8.08 -44.28
CA ASP A 391 53.89 8.27 -43.16
C ASP A 391 53.87 9.71 -42.62
N ALA A 392 54.15 9.87 -41.31
CA ALA A 392 55.06 10.89 -40.78
C ALA A 392 55.28 10.72 -39.26
N GLU A 393 56.48 10.25 -38.92
CA GLU A 393 57.41 10.70 -37.87
C GLU A 393 56.92 11.06 -36.45
N VAL A 394 57.19 10.12 -35.55
CA VAL A 394 58.03 10.21 -34.33
C VAL A 394 58.52 11.61 -33.90
N THR A 395 58.17 12.00 -32.67
CA THR A 395 59.15 12.49 -31.68
C THR A 395 58.78 11.99 -30.28
N HIS A 396 59.77 11.40 -29.62
CA HIS A 396 59.79 11.07 -28.19
C HIS A 396 59.80 12.36 -27.35
N ASP A 397 59.00 12.41 -26.27
CA ASP A 397 59.56 12.81 -24.98
C ASP A 397 58.79 12.18 -23.81
N SER A 398 59.57 11.81 -22.82
CA SER A 398 59.28 11.02 -21.63
C SER A 398 58.88 11.90 -20.45
N GLY A 399 57.89 11.47 -19.67
CA GLY A 399 57.53 12.10 -18.39
C GLY A 399 56.51 11.28 -17.58
N ASP A 400 57.04 10.58 -16.59
CA ASP A 400 56.39 9.87 -15.46
C ASP A 400 55.09 10.54 -14.95
N SER A 401 53.95 9.85 -14.93
CA SER A 401 53.43 8.94 -13.89
C SER A 401 53.32 9.56 -12.48
N ASP A 402 52.11 9.99 -12.11
CA ASP A 402 51.31 9.39 -11.02
C ASP A 402 50.14 10.31 -10.64
N GLY A 403 48.94 9.88 -11.02
CA GLY A 403 47.68 10.55 -10.72
C GLY A 403 46.52 9.63 -11.04
N GLU A 404 46.28 8.65 -10.17
CA GLU A 404 45.11 7.78 -10.21
C GLU A 404 43.84 8.62 -10.06
N SER A 405 43.22 8.98 -11.20
CA SER A 405 41.82 9.37 -11.22
C SER A 405 40.97 8.11 -11.26
N VAL A 406 40.23 7.86 -10.18
CA VAL A 406 39.17 6.85 -10.15
C VAL A 406 38.05 7.31 -11.08
N VAL A 407 38.09 6.83 -12.32
CA VAL A 407 36.96 6.91 -13.25
C VAL A 407 36.02 5.78 -12.88
N SER A 408 34.88 6.13 -12.27
CA SER A 408 33.76 5.20 -12.09
C SER A 408 33.29 4.71 -13.45
N VAL A 409 33.56 3.43 -13.75
CA VAL A 409 33.00 2.71 -14.88
C VAL A 409 31.58 2.28 -14.51
N GLU A 410 30.60 3.15 -14.71
CA GLU A 410 29.20 2.76 -14.89
C GLU A 410 28.81 3.07 -16.33
N GLY A 411 28.97 2.08 -17.18
CA GLY A 411 28.70 2.21 -18.61
C GLY A 411 28.81 0.88 -19.32
N ALA A 412 28.03 -0.13 -18.91
CA ALA A 412 27.69 -1.27 -19.76
C ALA A 412 26.55 -2.11 -19.18
N LEU A 413 25.61 -2.49 -20.07
CA LEU A 413 24.51 -3.45 -19.92
C LEU A 413 23.17 -2.94 -19.38
N VAL A 414 22.54 -2.03 -20.12
CA VAL A 414 21.09 -2.10 -20.36
C VAL A 414 20.89 -2.56 -21.80
N ALA A 415 20.91 -3.88 -22.01
CA ALA A 415 20.53 -4.47 -23.28
C ALA A 415 19.00 -4.58 -23.35
N GLY A 416 18.36 -3.72 -24.15
CA GLY A 416 17.05 -3.97 -24.76
C GLY A 416 15.82 -4.02 -23.85
N GLY A 417 15.79 -3.27 -22.74
CA GLY A 417 14.61 -3.15 -21.88
C GLY A 417 13.68 -2.03 -22.31
N GLU A 418 12.37 -2.20 -22.12
CA GLU A 418 11.32 -1.19 -22.36
C GLU A 418 11.77 0.21 -21.93
N THR A 419 11.53 1.22 -22.76
CA THR A 419 11.67 2.65 -22.43
C THR A 419 10.59 3.04 -21.43
N GLY A 420 10.73 2.55 -20.20
CA GLY A 420 9.81 2.74 -19.10
C GLY A 420 10.38 3.65 -18.03
N THR A 421 9.49 4.33 -17.32
CA THR A 421 9.78 5.10 -16.11
C THR A 421 10.04 4.12 -14.96
N TRP A 422 11.29 3.96 -14.55
CA TRP A 422 11.69 3.02 -13.49
C TRP A 422 11.81 3.70 -12.13
N LEU A 423 11.47 2.97 -11.06
CA LEU A 423 11.64 3.45 -9.69
C LEU A 423 13.09 3.23 -9.21
N ARG A 424 13.80 4.33 -8.94
CA ARG A 424 15.15 4.34 -8.36
C ARG A 424 15.08 4.86 -6.92
N LEU A 425 15.69 4.12 -6.00
CA LEU A 425 15.76 4.44 -4.57
C LEU A 425 17.19 4.79 -4.21
N GLU A 426 17.44 6.02 -3.77
CA GLU A 426 18.78 6.44 -3.30
C GLU A 426 18.78 6.57 -1.78
N PHE A 427 19.75 5.95 -1.15
CA PHE A 427 19.88 5.91 0.30
C PHE A 427 21.00 6.85 0.71
N GLY A 428 20.67 7.93 1.43
CA GLY A 428 21.68 8.85 1.96
C GLY A 428 22.32 8.29 3.21
N ALA A 429 21.65 8.47 4.34
CA ALA A 429 22.16 8.06 5.63
C ALA A 429 21.18 7.22 6.45
N LEU A 430 21.76 6.35 7.28
CA LEU A 430 21.10 5.48 8.22
C LEU A 430 21.51 5.89 9.64
N SER A 431 20.60 6.58 10.32
CA SER A 431 20.75 6.86 11.76
C SER A 431 20.10 5.73 12.56
N CYS A 432 20.85 5.14 13.49
CA CYS A 432 20.35 4.08 14.38
C CYS A 432 20.69 4.42 15.84
N ASP A 433 19.75 4.15 16.77
CA ASP A 433 19.84 4.33 18.23
C ASP A 433 21.20 3.93 18.84
N PRO A 434 21.52 4.41 20.07
CA PRO A 434 22.73 4.03 20.80
C PRO A 434 22.98 2.52 20.77
N GLY A 435 24.08 2.11 20.15
CA GLY A 435 24.39 0.71 19.82
C GLY A 435 24.48 0.42 18.33
N SER A 436 24.22 1.39 17.46
CA SER A 436 24.61 1.37 16.04
C SER A 436 26.12 1.20 15.84
N ASP A 437 26.93 1.62 16.82
CA ASP A 437 28.36 1.38 16.98
C ASP A 437 28.76 -0.10 16.91
N GLN A 438 27.82 -1.00 17.25
CA GLN A 438 28.06 -2.44 17.28
C GLN A 438 27.66 -3.13 15.97
N MET A 439 27.22 -2.38 14.96
CA MET A 439 26.90 -2.93 13.65
C MET A 439 28.18 -3.06 12.82
N GLU A 440 28.61 -4.30 12.54
CA GLU A 440 29.65 -4.53 11.55
C GLU A 440 29.04 -4.60 10.15
N GLN A 441 29.57 -3.81 9.21
CA GLN A 441 29.19 -3.82 7.80
C GLN A 441 27.66 -3.73 7.57
N PRO A 442 27.00 -2.66 8.04
CA PRO A 442 25.57 -2.53 7.84
C PRO A 442 25.24 -2.34 6.36
N TYR A 443 24.17 -2.98 5.89
CA TYR A 443 23.68 -2.87 4.53
C TYR A 443 22.16 -3.00 4.51
N MET A 444 21.53 -2.70 3.38
CA MET A 444 20.08 -2.82 3.23
C MET A 444 19.67 -3.98 2.33
N ARG A 445 18.64 -4.73 2.74
CA ARG A 445 17.88 -5.62 1.85
C ARG A 445 16.55 -4.97 1.50
N ILE A 446 16.23 -5.01 0.23
CA ILE A 446 15.08 -4.32 -0.34
C ILE A 446 14.18 -5.36 -0.99
N PHE A 447 12.94 -5.41 -0.54
CA PHE A 447 11.91 -6.28 -1.08
C PHE A 447 10.76 -5.43 -1.61
N LEU A 448 10.10 -5.94 -2.65
CA LEU A 448 8.85 -5.39 -3.14
C LEU A 448 7.74 -6.37 -2.79
N LEU A 449 6.72 -5.88 -2.06
CA LEU A 449 5.59 -6.64 -1.58
C LEU A 449 4.29 -6.12 -2.22
N ASN A 450 3.34 -7.01 -2.45
CA ASN A 450 1.97 -6.63 -2.82
C ASN A 450 1.18 -6.16 -1.58
N GLY A 451 -0.07 -5.72 -1.77
CA GLY A 451 -0.93 -5.26 -0.68
C GLY A 451 -1.29 -6.30 0.40
N GLU A 452 -1.02 -7.58 0.14
CA GLU A 452 -1.27 -8.70 1.06
C GLU A 452 -0.01 -9.15 1.81
N GLY A 453 1.14 -8.49 1.55
CA GLY A 453 2.45 -8.86 2.10
C GLY A 453 3.16 -9.99 1.37
N GLY A 454 2.67 -10.40 0.19
CA GLY A 454 3.31 -11.36 -0.70
C GLY A 454 4.45 -10.73 -1.50
N TYR A 455 5.58 -11.45 -1.63
CA TYR A 455 6.75 -10.97 -2.36
C TYR A 455 6.49 -10.93 -3.88
N ILE A 456 6.59 -9.74 -4.47
CA ILE A 456 6.54 -9.54 -5.92
C ILE A 456 7.87 -9.99 -6.54
N SER A 457 9.00 -9.63 -5.92
CA SER A 457 10.33 -10.18 -6.25
C SER A 457 10.78 -11.14 -5.15
N ARG A 458 11.08 -12.39 -5.51
CA ARG A 458 11.60 -13.41 -4.57
C ARG A 458 13.04 -13.12 -4.14
N THR A 459 13.81 -12.44 -5.00
CA THR A 459 15.21 -12.11 -4.71
C THR A 459 15.27 -10.68 -4.20
N PRO A 460 15.68 -10.45 -2.94
CA PRO A 460 15.90 -9.10 -2.45
C PRO A 460 17.05 -8.43 -3.18
N LYS A 461 16.89 -7.14 -3.48
CA LYS A 461 18.03 -6.31 -3.87
C LYS A 461 18.82 -5.93 -2.63
N ARG A 462 20.12 -5.73 -2.78
CA ARG A 462 21.03 -5.40 -1.67
C ARG A 462 21.82 -4.15 -2.02
N THR A 463 21.98 -3.26 -1.06
CA THR A 463 23.03 -2.23 -1.17
C THR A 463 24.38 -2.87 -0.84
N PRO A 464 25.50 -2.27 -1.27
CA PRO A 464 26.79 -2.48 -0.64
C PRO A 464 26.72 -2.24 0.87
N ALA A 465 27.69 -2.78 1.60
CA ALA A 465 27.89 -2.40 2.99
C ALA A 465 28.30 -0.93 3.06
N ALA A 466 27.75 -0.20 4.04
CA ALA A 466 28.11 1.18 4.32
C ALA A 466 29.63 1.26 4.55
N ALA A 467 30.29 2.08 3.74
CA ALA A 467 31.75 2.21 3.75
C ALA A 467 32.24 3.10 4.90
N GLU A 468 31.46 4.11 5.26
CA GLU A 468 31.87 5.15 6.21
C GLU A 468 30.82 5.39 7.29
N ARG A 469 31.32 5.58 8.50
CA ARG A 469 30.56 6.09 9.65
C ARG A 469 30.90 7.56 9.80
N VAL A 470 29.89 8.42 9.72
CA VAL A 470 30.10 9.87 9.59
C VAL A 470 30.12 10.58 10.93
N ASP A 471 29.23 10.19 11.86
CA ASP A 471 29.11 10.77 13.20
C ASP A 471 28.66 9.71 14.23
N ASP A 472 28.48 10.09 15.50
CA ASP A 472 28.03 9.29 16.66
C ASP A 472 26.66 8.60 16.41
N GLY A 473 26.66 7.58 15.55
CA GLY A 473 25.55 6.65 15.31
C GLY A 473 24.94 6.68 13.90
N GLU A 474 25.55 7.40 12.96
CA GLU A 474 25.07 7.50 11.57
C GLU A 474 26.01 6.81 10.57
N TRP A 475 25.41 5.99 9.71
CA TRP A 475 26.08 5.26 8.63
C TRP A 475 25.67 5.85 7.28
N ARG A 476 26.62 6.29 6.46
CA ARG A 476 26.32 6.70 5.08
C ARG A 476 26.31 5.48 4.17
N LEU A 477 25.23 5.34 3.41
CA LEU A 477 25.09 4.30 2.40
C LEU A 477 25.46 4.83 1.01
N ASP A 478 25.09 6.08 0.71
CA ASP A 478 25.34 6.81 -0.54
C ASP A 478 25.25 5.92 -1.79
N HIS A 479 24.17 5.13 -1.87
CA HIS A 479 23.97 4.15 -2.93
C HIS A 479 22.55 4.19 -3.49
N ALA A 480 22.43 3.98 -4.80
CA ALA A 480 21.16 3.90 -5.50
C ALA A 480 20.82 2.47 -5.88
N VAL A 481 19.57 2.06 -5.67
CA VAL A 481 19.04 0.75 -6.08
C VAL A 481 17.86 0.98 -7.00
N ALA A 482 18.02 0.63 -8.27
CA ALA A 482 16.91 0.52 -9.21
C ALA A 482 16.07 -0.71 -8.83
N LEU A 483 14.74 -0.59 -8.77
CA LEU A 483 13.85 -1.73 -8.47
C LEU A 483 13.51 -2.58 -9.70
N ASN A 484 13.88 -2.14 -10.91
CA ASN A 484 13.57 -2.79 -12.20
C ASN A 484 12.08 -3.16 -12.32
N ILE A 485 11.21 -2.29 -11.81
CA ILE A 485 9.77 -2.36 -12.04
C ILE A 485 9.28 -0.99 -12.54
N SER A 486 8.45 -1.01 -13.58
CA SER A 486 7.89 0.23 -14.12
C SER A 486 6.92 0.86 -13.13
N LEU A 487 6.86 2.20 -13.07
CA LEU A 487 5.86 2.90 -12.27
C LEU A 487 4.43 2.54 -12.69
N ARG A 488 4.21 2.24 -13.98
CA ARG A 488 2.91 1.78 -14.48
C ARG A 488 2.51 0.45 -13.83
N SER A 489 3.40 -0.54 -13.80
CA SER A 489 3.13 -1.83 -13.14
C SER A 489 2.85 -1.64 -11.65
N LEU A 490 3.62 -0.77 -10.99
CA LEU A 490 3.42 -0.41 -9.58
C LEU A 490 2.07 0.27 -9.31
N SER A 491 1.61 1.15 -10.20
CA SER A 491 0.33 1.85 -10.05
C SER A 491 -0.88 0.92 -10.11
N GLY A 492 -0.77 -0.22 -10.80
CA GLY A 492 -1.80 -1.26 -10.86
C GLY A 492 -1.89 -2.16 -9.63
N MET A 493 -1.00 -1.99 -8.64
CA MET A 493 -0.94 -2.84 -7.45
C MET A 493 -1.32 -2.05 -6.18
N PRO A 494 -2.62 -1.92 -5.87
CA PRO A 494 -3.05 -1.19 -4.69
C PRO A 494 -2.49 -1.83 -3.42
N GLY A 495 -1.94 -0.98 -2.54
CA GLY A 495 -1.32 -1.41 -1.30
C GLY A 495 0.09 -1.97 -1.44
N ALA A 496 0.72 -1.97 -2.63
CA ALA A 496 2.11 -2.41 -2.77
C ALA A 496 3.07 -1.60 -1.88
N VAL A 497 4.10 -2.28 -1.37
CA VAL A 497 5.02 -1.75 -0.37
C VAL A 497 6.46 -2.11 -0.74
N VAL A 498 7.36 -1.15 -0.61
CA VAL A 498 8.80 -1.40 -0.58
C VAL A 498 9.22 -1.66 0.86
N LEU A 499 9.58 -2.90 1.18
CA LEU A 499 10.09 -3.28 2.50
C LEU A 499 11.62 -3.12 2.50
N LEU A 500 12.12 -2.45 3.53
CA LEU A 500 13.51 -2.07 3.68
C LEU A 500 14.04 -2.67 4.99
N GLU A 501 14.96 -3.62 4.90
CA GLU A 501 15.55 -4.29 6.04
C GLU A 501 16.99 -3.85 6.26
N VAL A 502 17.29 -3.37 7.46
CA VAL A 502 18.63 -2.97 7.89
C VAL A 502 19.34 -4.20 8.44
N MET A 503 20.33 -4.68 7.69
CA MET A 503 21.14 -5.85 8.02
C MET A 503 22.51 -5.42 8.55
N HIS A 504 23.12 -6.29 9.35
CA HIS A 504 24.52 -6.16 9.75
C HIS A 504 25.12 -7.54 10.01
N LEU A 505 26.45 -7.63 10.03
CA LEU A 505 27.16 -8.81 10.49
C LEU A 505 27.29 -8.78 12.01
N LYS A 506 27.02 -9.93 12.64
CA LYS A 506 27.25 -10.14 14.06
C LYS A 506 28.33 -11.20 14.24
N GLN A 507 29.44 -10.85 14.88
CA GLN A 507 30.43 -11.85 15.27
C GLN A 507 29.84 -12.81 16.31
N ARG A 508 29.94 -14.10 16.02
CA ARG A 508 29.66 -15.15 17.01
C ARG A 508 30.98 -15.78 17.40
N ARG A 509 31.25 -15.82 18.72
CA ARG A 509 32.50 -16.33 19.33
C ARG A 509 32.99 -17.67 18.79
N SER A 510 32.10 -18.52 18.26
CA SER A 510 32.42 -19.87 17.77
C SER A 510 31.94 -20.21 16.36
N LYS A 511 31.21 -19.32 15.66
CA LYS A 511 30.54 -19.66 14.39
C LYS A 511 30.81 -18.66 13.25
N GLY A 512 31.85 -17.85 13.38
CA GLY A 512 32.16 -16.80 12.41
C GLY A 512 31.12 -15.68 12.40
N GLN A 513 31.07 -14.93 11.30
CA GLN A 513 30.11 -13.85 11.10
C GLN A 513 28.76 -14.41 10.62
N LYS A 514 27.67 -13.93 11.23
CA LYS A 514 26.31 -14.25 10.80
C LYS A 514 25.54 -12.96 10.52
N GLU A 515 24.86 -12.90 9.38
CA GLU A 515 23.91 -11.82 9.07
C GLU A 515 22.78 -11.79 10.10
N SER A 516 22.47 -10.61 10.61
CA SER A 516 21.37 -10.37 11.52
C SER A 516 20.58 -9.16 11.06
N LEU A 517 19.26 -9.30 11.05
CA LEU A 517 18.36 -8.15 10.95
C LEU A 517 18.53 -7.30 12.21
N ARG A 518 18.78 -6.00 12.04
CA ARG A 518 18.78 -5.02 13.14
C ARG A 518 17.41 -4.39 13.28
N ALA A 519 16.90 -3.85 12.17
CA ALA A 519 15.70 -3.06 12.09
C ALA A 519 15.07 -3.21 10.71
N TRP A 520 13.83 -2.77 10.57
CA TRP A 520 13.18 -2.71 9.26
C TRP A 520 12.28 -1.49 9.16
N THR A 521 11.99 -1.05 7.95
CA THR A 521 11.04 0.01 7.63
C THR A 521 10.36 -0.32 6.31
N PHE A 522 9.41 0.50 5.91
CA PHE A 522 8.67 0.29 4.68
C PHE A 522 8.16 1.61 4.11
N VAL A 523 7.95 1.63 2.79
CA VAL A 523 7.34 2.75 2.08
C VAL A 523 6.20 2.21 1.22
N ARG A 524 5.01 2.81 1.31
CA ARG A 524 3.92 2.45 0.41
C ARG A 524 4.21 3.05 -0.95
N VAL A 525 4.03 2.25 -1.99
CA VAL A 525 4.21 2.68 -3.39
C VAL A 525 3.31 3.89 -3.71
N GLN A 526 2.12 3.94 -3.13
CA GLN A 526 1.20 5.08 -3.27
C GLN A 526 1.75 6.37 -2.68
N ASP A 527 2.49 6.30 -1.57
CA ASP A 527 3.11 7.48 -0.96
C ASP A 527 4.30 7.96 -1.82
N VAL A 528 5.05 7.03 -2.41
CA VAL A 528 6.09 7.33 -3.40
C VAL A 528 5.50 8.01 -4.64
N LEU A 529 4.44 7.43 -5.23
CA LEU A 529 3.77 8.00 -6.38
C LEU A 529 3.17 9.37 -6.06
N ARG A 530 2.59 9.54 -4.87
CA ARG A 530 2.07 10.84 -4.41
C ARG A 530 3.20 11.86 -4.29
N ALA A 531 4.34 11.50 -3.71
CA ALA A 531 5.50 12.39 -3.58
C ALA A 531 6.07 12.79 -4.94
N LEU A 532 6.11 11.87 -5.91
CA LEU A 532 6.56 12.15 -7.28
C LEU A 532 5.55 13.02 -8.06
N LEU A 533 4.25 12.79 -7.88
CA LEU A 533 3.18 13.44 -8.67
C LEU A 533 2.67 14.76 -8.07
N SER A 534 2.82 14.98 -6.77
CA SER A 534 2.25 16.17 -6.13
C SER A 534 2.90 17.46 -6.63
N GLY A 535 4.16 17.43 -7.06
CA GLY A 535 4.90 18.60 -7.52
C GLY A 535 4.90 19.77 -6.52
N GLU A 536 4.46 19.55 -5.28
CA GLU A 536 4.38 20.58 -4.27
C GLU A 536 5.79 20.81 -3.73
N GLU A 537 6.23 22.06 -3.82
CA GLU A 537 7.37 22.65 -3.09
C GLU A 537 7.15 22.56 -1.57
N TYR A 538 7.06 21.34 -1.02
CA TYR A 538 7.81 21.09 0.20
C TYR A 538 9.29 21.15 -0.18
N GLU A 539 10.20 21.43 0.75
CA GLU A 539 11.66 21.42 0.54
C GLU A 539 12.16 20.04 0.06
N VAL A 540 11.83 19.71 -1.18
CA VAL A 540 12.04 18.44 -1.86
C VAL A 540 12.90 18.80 -3.06
N GLN A 541 14.08 19.35 -2.77
CA GLN A 541 15.21 19.15 -3.66
C GLN A 541 15.53 17.65 -3.54
N HIS A 542 14.98 16.81 -4.43
CA HIS A 542 15.22 15.35 -4.54
C HIS A 542 14.43 14.40 -3.61
N GLY A 543 13.12 14.61 -3.43
CA GLY A 543 12.21 13.52 -3.00
C GLY A 543 12.46 12.92 -1.62
N THR A 544 13.17 13.61 -0.71
CA THR A 544 13.68 13.01 0.51
C THR A 544 12.57 12.61 1.50
N MET A 545 12.52 11.35 1.90
CA MET A 545 11.59 10.85 2.92
C MET A 545 12.34 10.41 4.18
N ASP A 546 11.83 10.81 5.36
CA ASP A 546 12.30 10.33 6.67
C ASP A 546 11.47 9.14 7.14
N LEU A 547 12.08 7.94 7.13
CA LEU A 547 11.37 6.70 7.46
C LEU A 547 11.66 6.22 8.89
N ALA A 548 10.60 5.89 9.65
CA ALA A 548 10.73 5.34 11.00
C ALA A 548 11.20 3.87 10.97
N LEU A 549 12.13 3.49 11.85
CA LEU A 549 12.57 2.11 12.01
C LEU A 549 11.76 1.32 13.05
N TYR A 550 11.48 0.05 12.72
CA TYR A 550 10.77 -0.93 13.53
C TYR A 550 11.70 -2.09 13.96
N ARG A 551 11.38 -2.69 15.11
CA ARG A 551 12.11 -3.82 15.69
C ARG A 551 11.86 -5.08 14.89
N LYS A 552 12.89 -5.90 14.76
CA LYS A 552 12.80 -7.26 14.23
C LYS A 552 11.85 -8.17 15.04
N PRO A 553 11.29 -9.24 14.46
CA PRO A 553 11.37 -9.60 13.04
C PRO A 553 10.63 -8.59 12.15
N SER A 554 10.98 -8.55 10.86
CA SER A 554 10.18 -7.85 9.87
C SER A 554 8.79 -8.48 9.76
N ASP A 555 7.77 -7.66 9.56
CA ASP A 555 6.39 -8.11 9.33
C ASP A 555 5.94 -7.70 7.94
N PRO A 556 6.04 -8.58 6.92
CA PRO A 556 5.65 -8.29 5.54
C PRO A 556 4.17 -7.88 5.41
N LYS A 557 3.31 -8.26 6.35
CA LYS A 557 1.88 -7.90 6.35
C LYS A 557 1.59 -6.57 7.04
N LEU A 558 2.61 -5.94 7.64
CA LEU A 558 2.52 -4.67 8.35
C LEU A 558 1.48 -4.64 9.48
N GLN A 559 1.20 -5.78 10.10
CA GLN A 559 0.17 -5.90 11.15
C GLN A 559 0.73 -5.54 12.53
N ARG A 560 2.01 -5.78 12.77
CA ARG A 560 2.69 -5.60 14.06
C ARG A 560 3.87 -4.64 13.92
N LEU A 561 3.63 -3.38 14.25
CA LEU A 561 4.62 -2.31 14.15
C LEU A 561 5.18 -1.95 15.53
N HIS A 562 6.34 -2.50 15.88
CA HIS A 562 7.05 -2.17 17.12
C HIS A 562 8.17 -1.17 16.86
N ARG A 563 7.87 0.13 16.98
CA ARG A 563 8.86 1.20 16.73
C ARG A 563 10.10 1.04 17.63
N MET A 564 11.31 1.21 17.05
CA MET A 564 12.56 0.98 17.79
C MET A 564 12.77 1.95 18.97
N SER A 565 12.52 3.24 18.74
CA SER A 565 12.64 4.31 19.73
C SER A 565 11.72 5.48 19.40
N THR A 566 11.31 6.20 20.46
CA THR A 566 10.51 7.42 20.41
C THR A 566 11.35 8.68 20.64
N LYS A 567 12.65 8.55 20.92
CA LYS A 567 13.53 9.69 21.22
C LYS A 567 13.97 10.45 19.95
N LYS A 568 14.44 11.69 20.17
CA LYS A 568 14.88 12.68 19.17
C LYS A 568 16.01 12.22 18.23
N TYR A 569 16.73 11.15 18.56
CA TYR A 569 17.54 10.42 17.58
C TYR A 569 16.57 9.68 16.69
N ALA A 570 16.08 10.40 15.70
CA ALA A 570 15.12 9.85 14.79
C ALA A 570 15.89 8.82 13.97
N ASN A 571 15.67 7.54 14.32
CA ASN A 571 16.02 6.42 13.48
C ASN A 571 15.38 6.67 12.12
N LYS A 572 16.13 7.31 11.24
CA LYS A 572 15.70 7.85 9.96
C LYS A 572 16.56 7.19 8.91
N LEU A 573 15.88 6.77 7.86
CA LEU A 573 16.48 6.48 6.59
C LEU A 573 16.06 7.60 5.65
N THR A 574 17.04 8.31 5.11
CA THR A 574 16.85 9.32 4.06
C THR A 574 16.75 8.60 2.72
N LEU A 575 15.56 8.59 2.13
CA LEU A 575 15.29 7.98 0.84
C LEU A 575 15.02 9.07 -0.21
N CYS A 576 15.82 9.14 -1.26
CA CYS A 576 15.52 9.93 -2.45
C CYS A 576 14.90 9.03 -3.52
N VAL A 577 13.88 9.54 -4.22
CA VAL A 577 13.19 8.78 -5.24
C VAL A 577 13.44 9.42 -6.60
N GLY A 578 14.08 8.66 -7.48
CA GLY A 578 14.38 9.06 -8.85
C GLY A 578 13.53 8.31 -9.87
N VAL A 579 13.39 8.94 -11.03
CA VAL A 579 12.80 8.37 -12.23
C VAL A 579 13.88 8.34 -13.29
N ASP A 580 14.28 7.14 -13.74
CA ASP A 580 15.24 7.03 -14.84
C ASP A 580 14.61 7.59 -16.13
N GLY A 581 15.22 8.66 -16.66
CA GLY A 581 14.74 9.43 -17.83
C GLY A 581 14.84 10.95 -17.68
N SER A 582 14.96 11.46 -16.46
CA SER A 582 15.33 12.85 -16.17
C SER A 582 16.78 12.92 -15.72
N SER A 583 17.68 13.30 -16.62
CA SER A 583 19.01 13.81 -16.26
C SER A 583 18.92 15.20 -15.67
#